data_AF-A0A1U7NHK5-F1
#
_entry.id   AF-A0A1U7NHK5-F1
#
_cell.length_a   1.000
_cell.length_b   1.000
_cell.length_c   1.000
_cell.angle_alpha   90.00
_cell.angle_beta   90.00
_cell.angle_gamma   90.00
#
_symmetry.space_group_name_H-M   'P 1'
#
loop_
_entity.id
_entity.type
_entity.pdbx_description
1 polymer ?
#
loop_
_entity_poly.entity_id
_entity_poly.type
_entity_poly.pdbx_seq_one_letter_code
_entity_poly.pdbx_strand_id
1 'polypeptide(L)'
;MLRMSIDAKRYWNEKEQLFVTIPKHDLELEHSLSAISKWESKWHKSFFSTPDKTKDEILHYITCMSKKEIDPVVILGLRDTDIEKINDYINDPMTATTFGGSKNPGAKRIITTELIYYWMISLNIPFECEHWHINRLITLINVCSEESKQHKPMSKKDLIARNRALNAQRRAALKTKG
;
A
#
# COMPACT_ATOMS: atom_id res chain seq x y z
N MET A 1 -10.80 -6.30 1.00
CA MET A 1 -11.32 -6.40 2.36
C MET A 1 -11.47 -7.84 2.80
N LEU A 2 -10.92 -8.20 3.95
CA LEU A 2 -11.12 -9.50 4.59
C LEU A 2 -12.36 -9.44 5.48
N ARG A 3 -13.25 -10.43 5.33
CA ARG A 3 -14.40 -10.63 6.22
C ARG A 3 -14.27 -11.95 6.93
N MET A 4 -14.35 -11.95 8.25
CA MET A 4 -14.28 -13.17 9.04
C MET A 4 -15.07 -13.04 10.33
N SER A 5 -15.50 -14.17 10.89
CA SER A 5 -16.17 -14.23 12.18
C SER A 5 -15.26 -14.88 13.21
N ILE A 6 -15.13 -14.27 14.38
CA ILE A 6 -14.52 -14.87 15.56
C ILE A 6 -15.63 -15.53 16.37
N ASP A 7 -15.46 -16.82 16.66
CA ASP A 7 -16.40 -17.58 17.47
C ASP A 7 -16.43 -17.08 18.91
N ALA A 8 -17.57 -17.23 19.58
CA ALA A 8 -17.68 -16.88 20.98
C ALA A 8 -16.70 -17.71 21.83
N LYS A 9 -15.97 -17.06 22.74
CA LYS A 9 -14.96 -17.71 23.57
C LYS A 9 -15.14 -17.32 25.03
N ARG A 10 -15.12 -18.32 25.91
CA ARG A 10 -15.12 -18.13 27.35
C ARG A 10 -13.71 -18.30 27.88
N TYR A 11 -13.22 -17.32 28.63
CA TYR A 11 -11.91 -17.39 29.28
C TYR A 11 -12.02 -17.03 30.76
N TRP A 12 -11.03 -17.47 31.53
CA TRP A 12 -10.92 -17.14 32.95
C TRP A 12 -10.14 -15.82 33.10
N ASN A 13 -10.77 -14.80 33.70
CA ASN A 13 -10.09 -13.57 34.06
C ASN A 13 -9.50 -13.72 35.46
N GLU A 14 -8.18 -13.93 35.56
CA GLU A 14 -7.49 -14.12 36.84
C GLU A 14 -7.62 -12.92 37.78
N LYS A 15 -7.71 -11.70 37.23
CA LYS A 15 -7.81 -10.48 38.04
C LYS A 15 -9.17 -10.36 38.73
N GLU A 16 -10.23 -10.74 38.02
CA GLU A 16 -11.60 -10.63 38.52
C GLU A 16 -12.14 -11.93 39.12
N GLN A 17 -11.39 -13.04 38.97
CA GLN A 17 -11.80 -14.38 39.39
C GLN A 17 -13.17 -14.78 38.82
N LEU A 18 -13.42 -14.40 37.56
CA LEU A 18 -14.68 -14.63 36.87
C LEU A 18 -14.43 -15.15 35.46
N PHE A 19 -15.39 -15.92 34.96
CA PHE A 19 -15.41 -16.28 33.56
C PHE A 19 -15.98 -15.14 32.73
N VAL A 20 -15.18 -14.62 31.80
CA VAL A 20 -15.61 -13.63 30.82
C VAL A 20 -15.92 -14.35 29.51
N THR A 21 -17.06 -14.00 28.91
CA THR A 21 -17.45 -14.53 27.61
C THR A 21 -17.33 -13.44 26.57
N ILE A 22 -16.45 -13.64 25.59
CA ILE A 22 -16.35 -12.81 24.40
C ILE A 22 -17.44 -13.31 23.45
N PRO A 23 -18.42 -12.48 23.08
CA PRO A 23 -19.45 -12.87 22.14
C PRO A 23 -18.85 -13.09 20.74
N LYS A 24 -19.58 -13.81 19.90
CA LYS A 24 -19.24 -13.92 18.48
C LYS A 24 -19.14 -12.52 17.87
N HIS A 25 -18.10 -12.27 17.09
CA HIS A 25 -17.87 -10.96 16.48
C HIS A 25 -17.50 -11.09 15.01
N ASP A 26 -18.10 -10.25 14.17
CA ASP A 26 -17.79 -10.20 12.74
C ASP A 26 -16.81 -9.06 12.47
N LEU A 27 -15.68 -9.40 11.86
CA LEU A 27 -14.60 -8.49 11.52
C LEU A 27 -14.62 -8.13 10.03
N GLU A 28 -14.45 -6.83 9.76
CA GLU A 28 -14.14 -6.30 8.43
C GLU A 28 -12.76 -5.62 8.49
N LEU A 29 -11.74 -6.30 7.97
CA LEU A 29 -10.35 -5.85 8.03
C LEU A 29 -9.85 -5.42 6.64
N GLU A 30 -9.08 -4.35 6.60
CA GLU A 30 -8.44 -3.86 5.39
C GLU A 30 -6.98 -3.49 5.64
N HIS A 31 -6.08 -4.11 4.86
CA HIS A 31 -4.64 -3.85 4.89
C HIS A 31 -4.36 -2.58 4.07
N SER A 32 -4.74 -1.42 4.62
CA SER A 32 -4.77 -0.13 3.91
C SER A 32 -3.63 0.80 4.32
N LEU A 33 -3.37 1.83 3.52
CA LEU A 33 -2.40 2.88 3.87
C LEU A 33 -2.83 3.61 5.15
N SER A 34 -4.14 3.87 5.31
CA SER A 34 -4.66 4.51 6.52
C SER A 34 -4.45 3.65 7.77
N ALA A 35 -4.65 2.34 7.68
CA ALA A 35 -4.36 1.41 8.77
C ALA A 35 -2.87 1.40 9.15
N ILE A 36 -1.98 1.42 8.13
CA ILE A 36 -0.53 1.51 8.36
C ILE A 36 -0.16 2.84 9.02
N SER A 37 -0.72 3.96 8.55
CA SER A 37 -0.46 5.29 9.12
C SER A 37 -0.82 5.38 10.60
N LYS A 38 -1.98 4.83 11.02
CA LYS A 38 -2.36 4.72 12.45
C LYS A 38 -1.33 3.93 13.25
N TRP A 39 -0.82 2.84 12.70
CA TRP A 39 0.18 2.01 13.36
C TRP A 39 1.53 2.72 13.46
N GLU A 40 2.03 3.30 12.37
CA GLU A 40 3.31 4.02 12.37
C GLU A 40 3.26 5.23 13.32
N SER A 41 2.12 5.91 13.41
CA SER A 41 1.91 7.05 14.32
C SER A 41 2.05 6.66 15.79
N LYS A 42 1.58 5.47 16.19
CA LYS A 42 1.70 4.99 17.57
C LYS A 42 3.09 4.44 17.90
N TRP A 43 3.66 3.65 16.99
CA TRP A 43 4.89 2.90 17.26
C TRP A 43 6.16 3.63 16.84
N HIS A 44 6.04 4.71 16.06
CA HIS A 44 7.17 5.49 15.53
C HIS A 44 8.18 4.64 14.75
N LYS A 45 7.68 3.63 14.04
CA LYS A 45 8.46 2.68 13.22
C LYS A 45 7.88 2.62 11.83
N SER A 46 8.73 2.39 10.82
CA SER A 46 8.27 2.09 9.45
C SER A 46 7.69 0.68 9.41
N PHE A 47 6.44 0.55 8.97
CA PHE A 47 5.77 -0.75 8.91
C PHE A 47 6.48 -1.71 7.95
N PHE A 48 6.91 -1.22 6.78
CA PHE A 48 7.59 -2.02 5.76
C PHE A 48 9.04 -2.34 6.09
N SER A 49 9.71 -1.48 6.86
CA SER A 49 11.14 -1.64 7.17
C SER A 49 11.39 -2.40 8.47
N THR A 50 10.35 -2.74 9.22
CA THR A 50 10.43 -3.47 10.49
C THR A 50 10.01 -4.93 10.29
N PRO A 51 10.95 -5.88 10.05
CA PRO A 51 10.62 -7.28 9.82
C PRO A 51 10.09 -7.97 11.09
N ASP A 52 10.72 -7.70 12.24
CA ASP A 52 10.41 -8.36 13.50
C ASP A 52 9.48 -7.49 14.34
N LYS A 53 8.17 -7.67 14.15
CA LYS A 53 7.14 -7.00 14.95
C LYS A 53 6.84 -7.80 16.22
N THR A 54 6.67 -7.12 17.35
CA THR A 54 6.25 -7.76 18.61
C THR A 54 4.80 -8.25 18.53
N LYS A 55 4.39 -9.13 19.45
CA LYS A 55 2.99 -9.58 19.52
C LYS A 55 2.02 -8.40 19.69
N ASP A 56 2.36 -7.44 20.55
CA ASP A 56 1.54 -6.25 20.78
C ASP A 56 1.45 -5.36 19.53
N GLU A 57 2.54 -5.24 18.78
CA GLU A 57 2.56 -4.52 17.51
C GLU A 57 1.67 -5.18 16.46
N ILE A 58 1.67 -6.51 16.38
CA ILE A 58 0.82 -7.29 15.47
C ILE A 58 -0.65 -7.15 15.87
N LEU A 59 -0.99 -7.36 17.14
CA LEU A 59 -2.37 -7.26 17.62
C LEU A 59 -2.93 -5.86 17.43
N HIS A 60 -2.13 -4.83 17.74
CA HIS A 60 -2.49 -3.45 17.47
C HIS A 60 -2.70 -3.19 15.98
N TYR A 61 -1.87 -3.78 15.13
CA TYR A 61 -2.02 -3.64 13.68
C TYR A 61 -3.36 -4.20 13.19
N ILE A 62 -3.77 -5.36 13.68
CA ILE A 62 -5.08 -5.95 13.36
C ILE A 62 -6.21 -5.01 13.79
N THR A 63 -6.10 -4.37 14.96
CA THR A 63 -7.04 -3.32 15.39
C THR A 63 -7.07 -2.15 14.40
N CYS A 64 -5.90 -1.68 13.93
CA CYS A 64 -5.81 -0.59 12.96
C CYS A 64 -6.43 -0.93 11.59
N MET A 65 -6.36 -2.20 11.17
CA MET A 65 -6.97 -2.69 9.92
C MET A 65 -8.49 -2.70 9.96
N SER A 66 -9.10 -2.70 11.14
CA SER A 66 -10.55 -2.77 11.24
C SER A 66 -11.23 -1.53 10.72
N LYS A 67 -12.27 -1.74 9.91
CA LYS A 67 -13.15 -0.68 9.42
C LYS A 67 -14.07 -0.12 10.50
N LYS A 68 -14.37 -0.92 11.53
CA LYS A 68 -15.21 -0.55 12.67
C LYS A 68 -14.38 -0.49 13.94
N GLU A 69 -14.82 0.28 14.93
CA GLU A 69 -14.21 0.22 16.25
C GLU A 69 -14.45 -1.18 16.84
N ILE A 70 -13.38 -1.81 17.31
CA ILE A 70 -13.42 -3.13 17.94
C ILE A 70 -12.81 -2.99 19.33
N ASP A 71 -13.48 -3.58 20.31
CA ASP A 71 -12.89 -3.79 21.63
C ASP A 71 -11.61 -4.65 21.52
N PRO A 72 -10.47 -4.19 22.07
CA PRO A 72 -9.23 -4.97 22.09
C PRO A 72 -9.39 -6.40 22.62
N VAL A 73 -10.36 -6.66 23.50
CA VAL A 73 -10.67 -7.99 24.02
C VAL A 73 -11.05 -8.96 22.91
N VAL A 74 -11.71 -8.52 21.84
CA VAL A 74 -12.07 -9.36 20.69
C VAL A 74 -10.81 -9.87 19.98
N ILE A 75 -9.78 -9.03 19.87
CA ILE A 75 -8.51 -9.37 19.23
C ILE A 75 -7.73 -10.42 20.04
N LEU A 76 -7.87 -10.42 21.38
CA LEU A 76 -7.33 -11.48 22.25
C LEU A 76 -8.00 -12.84 22.01
N GLY A 77 -9.19 -12.86 21.40
CA GLY A 77 -9.92 -14.06 21.05
C GLY A 77 -9.41 -14.79 19.80
N LEU A 78 -8.53 -14.16 19.01
CA LEU A 78 -8.00 -14.72 17.76
C LEU A 78 -7.27 -16.04 18.01
N ARG A 79 -7.56 -17.04 17.17
CA ARG A 79 -6.82 -18.31 17.11
C ARG A 79 -5.69 -18.20 16.10
N ASP A 80 -4.76 -19.15 16.15
CA ASP A 80 -3.67 -19.23 15.17
C ASP A 80 -4.19 -19.31 13.73
N THR A 81 -5.27 -20.08 13.50
CA THR A 81 -5.95 -20.17 12.20
C THR A 81 -6.54 -18.84 11.72
N ASP A 82 -6.93 -17.97 12.65
CA ASP A 82 -7.47 -16.65 12.32
C ASP A 82 -6.33 -15.68 11.95
N ILE A 83 -5.19 -15.78 12.65
CA ILE A 83 -3.97 -15.03 12.35
C ILE A 83 -3.39 -15.45 10.99
N GLU A 84 -3.38 -16.74 10.68
CA GLU A 84 -2.96 -17.27 9.38
C GLU A 84 -3.78 -16.65 8.23
N LYS A 85 -5.11 -16.65 8.34
CA LYS A 85 -5.98 -16.00 7.34
C LYS A 85 -5.71 -14.51 7.16
N ILE A 86 -5.41 -13.81 8.25
CA ILE A 86 -5.06 -12.38 8.21
C ILE A 86 -3.72 -12.19 7.51
N ASN A 87 -2.72 -13.02 7.80
CA ASN A 87 -1.41 -12.98 7.15
C ASN A 87 -1.51 -13.30 5.66
N ASP A 88 -2.28 -14.32 5.29
CA ASP A 88 -2.52 -14.67 3.88
C ASP A 88 -3.14 -13.49 3.14
N TYR A 89 -4.12 -12.83 3.76
CA TYR A 89 -4.75 -11.64 3.20
C TYR A 89 -3.77 -10.46 3.05
N ILE A 90 -2.94 -10.19 4.05
CA ILE A 90 -1.90 -9.13 4.00
C ILE A 90 -0.93 -9.37 2.84
N ASN A 91 -0.56 -10.63 2.61
CA ASN A 91 0.39 -11.02 1.57
C ASN A 91 -0.23 -11.16 0.17
N ASP A 92 -1.55 -11.07 0.04
CA ASP A 92 -2.23 -11.16 -1.25
C ASP A 92 -1.84 -9.96 -2.14
N PRO A 93 -1.35 -10.19 -3.38
CA PRO A 93 -0.95 -9.13 -4.29
C PRO A 93 -2.09 -8.19 -4.70
N MET A 94 -3.36 -8.62 -4.62
CA MET A 94 -4.58 -7.86 -4.96
C MET A 94 -4.62 -7.30 -6.39
N THR A 95 -3.78 -7.82 -7.29
CA THR A 95 -3.68 -7.36 -8.68
C THR A 95 -3.16 -8.46 -9.59
N ALA A 96 -3.53 -8.38 -10.87
CA ALA A 96 -2.98 -9.20 -11.95
C ALA A 96 -1.74 -8.56 -12.61
N THR A 97 -1.41 -7.31 -12.28
CA THR A 97 -0.27 -6.60 -12.86
C THR A 97 1.05 -7.24 -12.42
N THR A 98 1.85 -7.68 -13.38
CA THR A 98 3.19 -8.21 -13.14
C THR A 98 4.24 -7.25 -13.70
N PHE A 99 5.24 -6.89 -12.90
CA PHE A 99 6.37 -6.07 -13.35
C PHE A 99 7.49 -6.98 -13.89
N GLY A 100 7.89 -6.77 -15.14
CA GLY A 100 9.04 -7.44 -15.74
C GLY A 100 10.31 -7.07 -14.97
N GLY A 101 10.95 -8.05 -14.35
CA GLY A 101 12.01 -7.85 -13.37
C GLY A 101 13.16 -6.97 -13.86
N SER A 102 13.19 -5.72 -13.40
CA SER A 102 14.43 -4.96 -13.24
C SER A 102 14.56 -4.57 -11.78
N LYS A 103 15.08 -5.51 -10.98
CA LYS A 103 15.55 -5.21 -9.62
C LYS A 103 16.83 -4.39 -9.77
N ASN A 104 16.71 -3.09 -10.04
CA ASN A 104 17.84 -2.20 -9.84
C ASN A 104 18.20 -2.26 -8.35
N PRO A 105 19.45 -2.63 -7.98
CA PRO A 105 19.89 -2.69 -6.59
C PRO A 105 20.14 -1.27 -6.09
N GLY A 106 19.10 -0.46 -6.03
CA GLY A 106 19.12 0.83 -5.36
C GLY A 106 19.04 0.63 -3.85
N ALA A 107 19.69 1.53 -3.10
CA ALA A 107 19.71 1.54 -1.65
C ALA A 107 18.32 1.24 -1.03
N LYS A 108 18.30 0.41 0.02
CA LYS A 108 17.09 0.13 0.82
C LYS A 108 16.59 1.45 1.45
N ARG A 109 15.77 2.19 0.71
CA ARG A 109 15.10 3.38 1.23
C ARG A 109 14.04 2.92 2.22
N ILE A 110 14.05 3.49 3.42
CA ILE A 110 12.98 3.27 4.40
C ILE A 110 11.70 3.84 3.80
N ILE A 111 10.67 2.99 3.70
CA ILE A 111 9.36 3.37 3.17
C ILE A 111 8.43 3.63 4.35
N THR A 112 8.02 4.89 4.55
CA THR A 112 6.98 5.29 5.52
C THR A 112 5.70 5.68 4.78
N THR A 113 4.61 5.82 5.53
CA THR A 113 3.33 6.28 4.99
C THR A 113 3.41 7.67 4.36
N GLU A 114 4.18 8.62 4.91
CA GLU A 114 4.36 9.96 4.32
C GLU A 114 5.04 9.90 2.95
N LEU A 115 5.98 8.96 2.77
CA LEU A 115 6.62 8.76 1.47
C LEU A 115 5.62 8.23 0.44
N ILE A 116 4.71 7.34 0.85
CA ILE A 116 3.66 6.83 -0.03
C ILE A 116 2.65 7.93 -0.36
N TYR A 117 2.23 8.75 0.62
CA TYR A 117 1.38 9.93 0.37
C TYR A 117 2.06 10.92 -0.58
N TYR A 118 3.37 11.16 -0.43
CA TYR A 118 4.13 11.96 -1.37
C TYR A 118 4.07 11.40 -2.80
N TRP A 119 4.19 10.08 -2.98
CA TRP A 119 4.03 9.45 -4.29
C TRP A 119 2.61 9.61 -4.85
N MET A 120 1.58 9.47 -4.01
CA MET A 120 0.19 9.69 -4.41
C MET A 120 0.00 11.11 -4.94
N ILE A 121 0.44 12.12 -4.18
CA ILE A 121 0.35 13.53 -4.58
C ILE A 121 1.11 13.78 -5.89
N SER A 122 2.35 13.27 -5.99
CA SER A 122 3.20 13.47 -7.17
C SER A 122 2.63 12.86 -8.45
N LEU A 123 1.83 11.80 -8.31
CA LEU A 123 1.20 11.07 -9.40
C LEU A 123 -0.29 11.43 -9.57
N ASN A 124 -0.78 12.44 -8.85
CA ASN A 124 -2.20 12.85 -8.83
C ASN A 124 -3.16 11.69 -8.52
N ILE A 125 -2.77 10.78 -7.63
CA ILE A 125 -3.61 9.67 -7.17
C ILE A 125 -4.60 10.21 -6.13
N PRO A 126 -5.91 9.96 -6.28
CA PRO A 126 -6.92 10.40 -5.32
C PRO A 126 -6.72 9.79 -3.92
N PHE A 127 -6.95 10.57 -2.86
CA PHE A 127 -6.74 10.12 -1.48
C PHE A 127 -7.68 9.00 -1.04
N GLU A 128 -8.81 8.79 -1.71
CA GLU A 128 -9.71 7.66 -1.48
C GLU A 128 -8.98 6.30 -1.61
N CYS A 129 -7.91 6.25 -2.42
CA CYS A 129 -7.08 5.07 -2.59
C CYS A 129 -6.29 4.69 -1.32
N GLU A 130 -6.18 5.58 -0.32
CA GLU A 130 -5.56 5.26 0.97
C GLU A 130 -6.29 4.16 1.75
N HIS A 131 -7.58 3.96 1.44
CA HIS A 131 -8.44 2.93 2.01
C HIS A 131 -8.41 1.62 1.21
N TRP A 132 -7.74 1.58 0.06
CA TRP A 132 -7.57 0.34 -0.69
C TRP A 132 -6.55 -0.56 -0.01
N HIS A 133 -6.55 -1.83 -0.40
CA HIS A 133 -5.45 -2.71 -0.05
C HIS A 133 -4.11 -2.12 -0.52
N ILE A 134 -3.12 -2.11 0.36
CA ILE A 134 -1.87 -1.41 0.13
C ILE A 134 -1.10 -1.97 -1.05
N ASN A 135 -1.10 -3.29 -1.26
CA ASN A 135 -0.44 -3.91 -2.42
C ASN A 135 -1.04 -3.41 -3.75
N ARG A 136 -2.36 -3.17 -3.78
CA ARG A 136 -3.05 -2.58 -4.94
C ARG A 136 -2.66 -1.12 -5.14
N LEU A 137 -2.58 -0.33 -4.06
CA LEU A 137 -2.12 1.07 -4.13
C LEU A 137 -0.66 1.17 -4.61
N ILE A 138 0.24 0.36 -4.06
CA ILE A 138 1.65 0.32 -4.48
C ILE A 138 1.75 -0.08 -5.95
N THR A 139 0.94 -1.02 -6.41
CA THR A 139 0.86 -1.40 -7.82
C THR A 139 0.41 -0.23 -8.69
N LEU A 140 -0.64 0.50 -8.29
CA LEU A 140 -1.10 1.69 -9.01
C LEU A 140 0.00 2.76 -9.09
N ILE A 141 0.69 3.03 -7.98
CA ILE A 141 1.84 3.95 -7.93
C ILE A 141 2.91 3.53 -8.95
N ASN A 142 3.24 2.23 -9.00
CA ASN A 142 4.23 1.71 -9.93
C ASN A 142 3.80 1.87 -11.39
N VAL A 143 2.55 1.52 -11.73
CA VAL A 143 1.99 1.69 -13.08
C VAL A 143 2.01 3.16 -13.50
N CYS A 144 1.50 4.06 -12.65
CA CYS A 144 1.52 5.50 -12.91
C CYS A 144 2.96 6.03 -13.07
N SER A 145 3.91 5.53 -12.28
CA SER A 145 5.33 5.89 -12.39
C SER A 145 5.94 5.43 -13.70
N GLU A 146 5.61 4.23 -14.19
CA GLU A 146 6.11 3.69 -15.46
C GLU A 146 5.56 4.47 -16.65
N GLU A 147 4.26 4.72 -16.69
CA GLU A 147 3.62 5.52 -17.76
C GLU A 147 4.14 6.96 -17.79
N SER A 148 4.35 7.57 -16.61
CA SER A 148 4.95 8.90 -16.51
C SER A 148 6.39 8.95 -17.03
N LYS A 149 7.15 7.84 -16.93
CA LYS A 149 8.51 7.75 -17.49
C LYS A 149 8.51 7.58 -19.01
N GLN A 150 7.48 6.97 -19.60
CA GLN A 150 7.36 6.84 -21.05
C GLN A 150 7.06 8.20 -21.70
N HIS A 151 6.27 9.05 -21.04
CA HIS A 151 5.96 10.42 -21.48
C HIS A 151 7.08 11.44 -21.16
N LYS A 152 8.36 11.07 -21.31
CA LYS A 152 9.45 12.05 -21.18
C LYS A 152 9.35 13.10 -22.29
N PRO A 153 9.41 14.41 -21.97
CA PRO A 153 9.51 15.44 -23.00
C PRO A 153 10.74 15.16 -23.87
N MET A 154 10.57 15.27 -25.20
CA MET A 154 11.65 15.02 -26.18
C MET A 154 12.92 15.74 -25.74
N SER A 155 14.06 15.06 -25.82
CA SER A 155 15.35 15.70 -25.54
C SER A 155 15.54 16.93 -26.41
N LYS A 156 16.25 17.95 -25.93
CA LYS A 156 16.61 19.13 -26.73
C LYS A 156 17.23 18.73 -28.08
N LYS A 157 18.02 17.65 -28.09
CA LYS A 157 18.63 17.09 -29.30
C LYS A 157 17.58 16.57 -30.28
N ASP A 158 16.59 15.82 -29.79
CA ASP A 158 15.51 15.26 -30.61
C ASP A 158 14.59 16.36 -31.15
N LEU A 159 14.34 17.39 -30.35
CA LEU A 159 13.57 18.57 -30.73
C LEU A 159 14.29 19.38 -31.84
N ILE A 160 15.61 19.59 -31.71
CA ILE A 160 16.44 20.22 -32.75
C ILE A 160 16.46 19.37 -34.02
N ALA A 161 16.62 18.05 -33.91
CA ALA A 161 16.63 17.14 -35.06
C ALA A 161 15.30 17.17 -35.82
N ARG A 162 14.17 17.11 -35.10
CA ARG A 162 12.82 17.22 -35.65
C ARG A 162 12.63 18.56 -36.36
N ASN A 163 13.02 19.67 -35.74
CA ASN A 163 12.91 21.00 -36.35
C ASN A 163 13.79 21.14 -37.60
N ARG A 164 15.00 20.56 -37.61
CA ARG A 164 15.86 20.52 -38.81
C ARG A 164 15.19 19.74 -39.94
N ALA A 165 14.62 18.58 -39.66
CA ALA A 165 13.91 17.77 -40.65
C ALA A 165 12.69 18.52 -41.21
N LEU A 166 11.90 19.16 -40.35
CA LEU A 166 10.74 19.96 -40.74
C LEU A 166 11.14 21.16 -41.62
N ASN A 167 12.21 21.86 -41.25
CA ASN A 167 12.73 22.98 -42.04
C ASN A 167 13.29 22.53 -43.39
N ALA A 168 13.92 21.35 -43.46
CA ALA A 168 14.36 20.77 -44.73
C ALA A 168 13.17 20.43 -45.64
N GLN A 169 12.10 19.85 -45.10
CA GLN A 169 10.86 19.60 -45.84
C GLN A 169 10.22 20.88 -46.36
N ARG A 170 10.15 21.94 -45.53
CA ARG A 170 9.61 23.25 -45.92
C ARG A 170 10.42 23.90 -47.04
N ARG A 171 11.76 23.89 -46.94
CA ARG A 171 12.66 24.40 -47.98
C ARG A 171 12.49 23.62 -49.29
N ALA A 172 12.37 22.30 -49.22
CA ALA A 172 12.12 21.47 -50.40
C ALA A 172 10.77 21.80 -51.06
N ALA A 173 9.70 21.99 -50.26
CA ALA A 173 8.38 22.36 -50.76
C ALA A 173 8.36 23.75 -51.42
N LEU A 174 9.04 24.72 -50.81
CA LEU A 174 9.12 26.10 -51.31
C LEU A 174 10.21 26.31 -52.38
N LYS A 175 11.01 25.27 -52.68
CA LYS A 175 12.18 25.33 -53.57
C LYS A 175 13.17 26.45 -53.22
N THR A 176 13.27 26.82 -51.95
CA THR A 176 14.21 27.83 -51.47
C THR A 176 15.41 27.18 -50.77
N LYS A 177 16.57 27.84 -50.82
CA LYS A 177 17.77 27.42 -50.06
C LYS A 177 17.90 28.12 -48.71
N GLY A 178 17.03 29.10 -48.46
CA GLY A 178 16.90 29.92 -47.26
C GLY A 178 15.51 30.53 -47.27
#